data_AF-A0A800KQ91-F1
#
_entry.id   AF-A0A800KQ91-F1
#
_cell.length_a   1.000
_cell.length_b   1.000
_cell.length_c   1.000
_cell.angle_alpha   90.00
_cell.angle_beta   90.00
_cell.angle_gamma   90.00
#
_symmetry.space_group_name_H-M   'P 1'
#
loop_
_entity.id
_entity.type
_entity.pdbx_description
1 polymer ?
#
loop_
_entity_poly.entity_id
_entity_poly.type
_entity_poly.pdbx_seq_one_letter_code
_entity_poly.pdbx_strand_id
1 'polypeptide(L)'
;GLNRFTTDEVPPIDLHRPDPTVAKGAIQEIEELRKQRDPVALTRALDDLKSVATEGGNLMPPTLEAIRALGTVGEVSAALREIFREWQAPS
;
A
#
# COMPACT_ATOMS: atom_id res chain seq x y z
N GLY A 1 25.90 -24.57 -18.49
CA GLY A 1 25.46 -24.50 -17.09
C GLY A 1 24.02 -24.92 -16.84
N LEU A 2 23.15 -25.05 -17.84
CA LEU A 2 21.76 -25.50 -17.62
C LEU A 2 21.42 -26.77 -18.43
N ASN A 3 21.73 -26.78 -19.74
CA ASN A 3 21.35 -27.89 -20.64
C ASN A 3 22.57 -28.54 -21.34
N ARG A 4 23.72 -27.83 -21.35
CA ARG A 4 25.05 -28.29 -21.82
C ARG A 4 26.12 -27.45 -21.12
N PHE A 5 27.34 -27.97 -21.03
CA PHE A 5 28.48 -27.32 -20.35
C PHE A 5 28.17 -26.99 -18.88
N THR A 6 27.60 -27.92 -18.13
CA THR A 6 27.38 -27.82 -16.68
C THR A 6 28.68 -28.07 -15.94
N THR A 7 28.87 -27.33 -14.86
CA THR A 7 29.98 -27.52 -13.91
C THR A 7 29.34 -27.84 -12.56
N ASP A 8 29.91 -28.77 -11.80
CA ASP A 8 29.39 -29.19 -10.49
C ASP A 8 29.67 -28.16 -9.37
N GLU A 9 30.35 -27.07 -9.71
CA GLU A 9 30.71 -26.01 -8.78
C GLU A 9 29.49 -25.12 -8.50
N VAL A 10 29.01 -25.17 -7.25
CA VAL A 10 27.97 -24.25 -6.77
C VAL A 10 28.66 -22.94 -6.43
N PRO A 11 28.39 -21.83 -7.16
CA PRO A 11 28.98 -20.54 -6.81
C PRO A 11 28.53 -20.13 -5.41
N PRO A 12 29.43 -19.64 -4.54
CA PRO A 12 29.07 -19.21 -3.20
C PRO A 12 28.31 -17.89 -3.29
N ILE A 13 26.99 -17.98 -3.47
CA ILE A 13 26.07 -16.85 -3.46
C ILE A 13 25.31 -16.89 -2.14
N ASP A 14 25.48 -15.85 -1.32
CA ASP A 14 24.62 -15.64 -0.19
C ASP A 14 23.32 -14.97 -0.64
N LEU A 15 22.20 -15.62 -0.36
CA LEU A 15 20.89 -15.11 -0.72
C LEU A 15 20.35 -14.26 0.42
N HIS A 16 20.01 -13.02 0.10
CA HIS A 16 19.31 -12.17 1.06
C HIS A 16 18.01 -12.83 1.53
N ARG A 17 17.84 -12.92 2.85
CA ARG A 17 16.61 -13.39 3.49
C ARG A 17 15.92 -12.19 4.15
N PRO A 18 14.65 -11.89 3.78
CA PRO A 18 13.90 -10.84 4.44
C PRO A 18 13.74 -11.13 5.93
N ASP A 19 13.93 -10.11 6.76
CA ASP A 19 13.73 -10.21 8.21
C ASP A 19 12.22 -10.20 8.53
N PRO A 20 11.67 -11.26 9.15
CA PRO A 20 10.25 -11.32 9.50
C PRO A 20 9.83 -10.30 10.57
N THR A 21 10.77 -9.71 11.31
CA THR A 21 10.47 -8.73 12.36
C THR A 21 10.03 -7.37 11.80
N VAL A 22 10.40 -7.04 10.56
CA VAL A 22 10.02 -5.79 9.88
C VAL A 22 8.51 -5.60 9.85
N ALA A 23 7.76 -6.69 9.61
CA ALA A 23 6.30 -6.66 9.62
C ALA A 23 5.73 -6.25 10.99
N LYS A 24 6.37 -6.68 12.09
CA LYS A 24 5.93 -6.31 13.45
C LYS A 24 6.16 -4.82 13.72
N GLY A 25 7.30 -4.28 13.27
CA GLY A 25 7.59 -2.85 13.37
C GLY A 25 6.57 -1.99 12.63
N ALA A 26 6.27 -2.35 11.38
CA ALA A 26 5.27 -1.63 10.57
C ALA A 26 3.87 -1.64 11.22
N ILE A 27 3.45 -2.75 11.84
CA ILE A 27 2.17 -2.83 12.55
C ILE A 27 2.15 -1.84 13.73
N GLN A 28 3.22 -1.82 14.54
CA GLN A 28 3.33 -0.91 15.68
C GLN A 28 3.30 0.56 15.25
N GLU A 29 4.01 0.91 14.18
CA GLU A 29 3.99 2.28 13.63
C GLU A 29 2.59 2.71 13.18
N ILE A 30 1.84 1.83 12.53
CA ILE A 30 0.45 2.10 12.12
C ILE A 30 -0.47 2.26 13.34
N GLU A 31 -0.29 1.43 14.37
CA GLU A 31 -1.07 1.53 15.62
C GLU A 31 -0.83 2.87 16.32
N GLU A 32 0.42 3.32 16.42
CA GLU A 32 0.74 4.62 17.00
C GLU A 32 0.25 5.79 16.15
N LEU A 33 0.38 5.70 14.83
CA LEU A 33 -0.13 6.70 13.90
C LEU A 33 -1.65 6.87 14.03
N ARG A 34 -2.40 5.78 14.21
CA ARG A 34 -3.86 5.81 14.41
C ARG A 34 -4.28 6.47 15.72
N LYS A 35 -3.43 6.48 16.75
CA LYS A 35 -3.70 7.15 18.04
C LYS A 35 -3.54 8.66 17.96
N GLN A 36 -2.70 9.16 17.04
CA GLN A 36 -2.33 10.58 16.95
C GLN A 36 -3.18 11.38 15.96
N ARG A 37 -3.94 10.71 15.09
CA ARG A 37 -4.71 11.36 14.02
C ARG A 37 -6.08 11.85 14.46
N ASP A 38 -6.58 12.86 13.75
CA ASP A 38 -7.98 13.26 13.81
C ASP A 38 -8.83 12.32 12.93
N PRO A 39 -9.68 11.46 13.51
CA PRO A 39 -10.49 10.51 12.76
C PRO A 39 -11.56 11.19 11.90
N VAL A 40 -12.05 12.36 12.31
CA VAL A 40 -13.07 13.12 11.58
C VAL A 40 -12.45 13.76 10.34
N ALA A 41 -11.26 14.36 10.49
CA ALA A 41 -10.51 14.93 9.38
C ALA A 41 -10.18 13.86 8.32
N LEU A 42 -9.73 12.68 8.74
CA LEU A 42 -9.46 11.59 7.81
C LEU A 42 -10.72 11.10 7.10
N THR A 43 -11.81 10.90 7.83
CA THR A 43 -13.08 10.44 7.24
C THR A 43 -13.54 11.41 6.16
N ARG A 44 -13.53 12.70 6.46
CA ARG A 44 -13.88 13.75 5.49
C ARG A 44 -12.98 13.72 4.25
N ALA A 45 -11.67 13.61 4.43
CA ALA A 45 -10.74 13.57 3.30
C ALA A 45 -10.94 12.33 2.42
N LEU A 46 -11.27 11.18 3.01
CA LEU A 46 -11.58 9.96 2.28
C LEU A 46 -12.93 10.05 1.55
N ASP A 47 -13.93 10.70 2.14
CA ASP A 47 -15.23 10.92 1.50
C ASP A 47 -15.10 11.88 0.29
N ASP A 48 -14.34 12.97 0.45
CA ASP A 48 -14.02 13.89 -0.65
C ASP A 48 -13.28 13.14 -1.78
N LEU A 49 -12.32 12.28 -1.44
CA LEU A 49 -11.61 11.42 -2.40
C LEU A 49 -12.59 10.52 -3.17
N LYS A 50 -13.54 9.89 -2.49
CA LYS A 50 -14.56 9.04 -3.12
C LYS A 50 -15.48 9.84 -4.04
N SER A 51 -15.88 11.06 -3.65
CA SER A 51 -16.69 11.95 -4.49
C SER A 51 -15.95 12.29 -5.78
N VAL A 52 -14.71 12.76 -5.68
CA VAL A 52 -13.89 13.13 -6.84
C VAL A 52 -13.61 11.92 -7.74
N ALA A 53 -13.38 10.74 -7.15
CA ALA A 53 -13.22 9.50 -7.90
C ALA A 53 -14.48 9.10 -8.67
N THR A 54 -15.66 9.33 -8.09
CA THR A 54 -16.95 9.06 -8.75
C THR A 54 -17.20 10.04 -9.90
N GLU A 55 -16.81 11.30 -9.73
CA GLU A 55 -16.99 12.36 -10.74
C GLU A 55 -15.92 12.33 -11.85
N GLY A 56 -14.88 11.51 -11.71
CA GLY A 56 -13.76 11.43 -12.66
C GLY A 56 -12.80 12.63 -12.60
N GLY A 57 -12.75 13.32 -11.46
CA GLY A 57 -11.87 14.47 -11.24
C GLY A 57 -10.42 14.10 -10.90
N ASN A 58 -9.60 15.12 -10.65
CA ASN A 58 -8.20 14.92 -10.26
C ASN A 58 -8.10 14.38 -8.83
N LEU A 59 -7.60 13.15 -8.66
CA LEU A 59 -7.46 12.48 -7.36
C LEU A 59 -6.31 13.00 -6.50
N MET A 60 -5.32 13.71 -7.08
CA MET A 60 -4.13 14.11 -6.33
C MET A 60 -4.44 15.06 -5.16
N PRO A 61 -5.24 16.14 -5.32
CA PRO A 61 -5.60 17.01 -4.21
C PRO A 61 -6.26 16.28 -3.04
N PRO A 62 -7.36 15.51 -3.19
CA PRO A 62 -7.97 14.81 -2.06
C PRO A 62 -7.09 13.69 -1.49
N THR A 63 -6.24 13.06 -2.31
CA THR A 63 -5.23 12.10 -1.81
C THR A 63 -4.25 12.80 -0.86
N LEU A 64 -3.75 13.98 -1.21
CA LEU A 64 -2.86 14.74 -0.34
C LEU A 64 -3.53 15.14 0.97
N GLU A 65 -4.82 15.51 0.94
CA GLU A 65 -5.58 15.78 2.17
C GLU A 65 -5.69 14.53 3.06
N ALA A 66 -5.96 13.36 2.48
CA ALA A 66 -6.00 12.11 3.23
C ALA A 66 -4.64 11.79 3.88
N ILE A 67 -3.52 12.02 3.17
CA ILE A 67 -2.18 11.81 3.73
C ILE A 67 -1.86 12.84 4.82
N ARG A 68 -2.25 14.11 4.65
CA ARG A 68 -2.12 15.16 5.69
C ARG A 68 -2.92 14.83 6.95
N ALA A 69 -4.06 14.16 6.79
CA ALA A 69 -4.88 13.64 7.88
C ALA A 69 -4.36 12.30 8.47
N LEU A 70 -3.11 11.91 8.15
CA LEU A 70 -2.50 10.65 8.58
C LEU A 70 -3.31 9.41 8.15
N GLY A 71 -3.80 9.44 6.91
CA GLY A 71 -4.34 8.27 6.22
C GLY A 71 -3.22 7.37 5.74
N THR A 72 -3.40 6.07 5.92
CA THR A 72 -2.46 5.06 5.39
C THR A 72 -2.69 4.81 3.91
N VAL A 73 -1.67 4.31 3.21
CA VAL A 73 -1.79 3.86 1.81
C VAL A 73 -2.91 2.84 1.63
N GLY A 74 -3.08 1.95 2.62
CA GLY A 74 -4.15 0.95 2.63
C GLY A 74 -5.55 1.56 2.69
N GLU A 75 -5.76 2.58 3.52
CA GLU A 75 -7.04 3.29 3.66
C GLU A 75 -7.41 4.08 2.41
N VAL A 76 -6.45 4.82 1.83
CA VAL A 76 -6.65 5.54 0.56
C VAL A 76 -6.98 4.57 -0.57
N SER A 77 -6.21 3.47 -0.68
CA SER A 77 -6.46 2.45 -1.69
C SER A 77 -7.80 1.73 -1.47
N ALA A 78 -8.21 1.50 -0.22
CA ALA A 78 -9.52 0.94 0.11
C ALA A 78 -10.65 1.85 -0.34
N ALA A 79 -10.56 3.15 -0.06
CA ALA A 79 -11.55 4.13 -0.50
C ALA A 79 -11.70 4.14 -2.04
N LEU A 80 -10.59 4.07 -2.78
CA LEU A 80 -10.63 4.00 -4.24
C LEU A 80 -11.18 2.65 -4.76
N ARG A 81 -10.88 1.54 -4.07
CA ARG A 81 -11.44 0.22 -4.41
C ARG A 81 -12.95 0.14 -4.25
N GLU A 82 -13.55 0.90 -3.35
CA GLU A 82 -15.01 0.97 -3.24
C GLU A 82 -15.66 1.50 -4.52
N ILE A 83 -15.00 2.45 -5.18
CA ILE A 83 -15.48 3.09 -6.42
C ILE A 83 -15.08 2.28 -7.66
N PHE A 84 -13.80 1.95 -7.80
CA PHE A 84 -13.25 1.34 -9.02
C PHE A 84 -13.27 -0.18 -9.02
N ARG A 85 -13.49 -0.81 -7.87
CA ARG A 85 -13.32 -2.25 -7.65
C ARG A 85 -11.87 -2.70 -7.90
N GLU A 86 -11.65 -4.00 -7.78
CA GLU A 86 -10.36 -4.61 -8.09
C GLU A 86 -10.43 -5.27 -9.46
N TRP A 87 -9.38 -5.11 -10.25
CA TRP A 87 -9.25 -5.81 -11.51
C TRP A 87 -8.90 -7.28 -11.27
N GLN A 88 -9.53 -8.18 -12.03
CA GLN A 88 -9.24 -9.62 -12.01
C GLN A 88 -8.80 -10.08 -13.39
N ALA A 89 -7.69 -10.81 -13.45
CA ALA A 89 -7.20 -11.40 -14.69
C ALA A 89 -8.19 -12.47 -15.20
N PRO A 90 -8.50 -12.50 -16.51
CA PRO A 90 -9.28 -13.59 -17.08
C PRO A 90 -8.50 -14.90 -16.98
N SER A 91 -9.20 -15.96 -16.54
CA SER A 91 -8.68 -17.33 -16.41
C SER A 91 -8.69 -18.08 -17.74
#